data_AF-A0A6M1RUE1-F1
#
_entry.id   AF-A0A6M1RUE1-F1
#
_cell.length_a   1.000
_cell.length_b   1.000
_cell.length_c   1.000
_cell.angle_alpha   90.00
_cell.angle_beta   90.00
_cell.angle_gamma   90.00
#
_symmetry.space_group_name_H-M   'P 1'
#
loop_
_entity.id
_entity.type
_entity.pdbx_description
1 polymer ?
#
loop_
_entity_poly.entity_id
_entity_poly.type
_entity_poly.pdbx_seq_one_letter_code
_entity_poly.pdbx_strand_id
1 'polypeptide(L)'
;MQKRMAGLVRELSELRDQVRSGTGDYATQADLRRLADAVQEVDRKRREDYQKIAQEIQQLAKVLSSANPPTRTSPPAPEERTSRRRSTSPDAGGPVEKGYEYVVKPGDTLHAIVQAYREQGVNVTVAQVLKANPGLNPNRLQVGQKIFIPLPAE
;
A
#
# COMPACT_ATOMS: atom_id res chain seq x y z
N MET A 1 -22.72 54.30 -26.26
CA MET A 1 -21.63 53.53 -25.60
C MET A 1 -21.55 53.80 -24.10
N GLN A 2 -21.38 55.05 -23.64
CA GLN A 2 -21.20 55.38 -22.22
C GLN A 2 -22.33 54.89 -21.28
N LYS A 3 -23.60 54.99 -21.71
CA LYS A 3 -24.75 54.50 -20.92
C LYS A 3 -24.74 52.98 -20.68
N ARG A 4 -24.23 52.17 -21.63
CA ARG A 4 -24.12 50.72 -21.48
C ARG A 4 -23.01 50.34 -20.48
N MET A 5 -21.88 51.04 -20.52
CA MET A 5 -20.80 50.81 -19.56
C MET A 5 -21.21 51.18 -18.13
N ALA A 6 -21.93 52.29 -17.95
CA ALA A 6 -22.44 52.68 -16.64
C ALA A 6 -23.43 51.64 -16.07
N GLY A 7 -24.27 51.03 -16.91
CA GLY A 7 -25.15 49.93 -16.51
C GLY A 7 -24.39 48.70 -16.04
N LEU A 8 -23.40 48.27 -16.81
CA LEU A 8 -22.56 47.10 -16.48
C LEU A 8 -21.73 47.29 -15.20
N VAL A 9 -21.21 48.50 -14.95
CA VAL A 9 -20.47 48.81 -13.71
C VAL A 9 -21.39 48.75 -12.50
N ARG A 10 -22.65 49.19 -12.65
CA ARG A 10 -23.65 49.11 -11.59
C ARG A 10 -24.05 47.67 -11.30
N GLU A 11 -24.25 46.87 -12.34
CA GLU A 11 -24.51 45.42 -12.24
C GLU A 11 -23.35 44.68 -11.57
N LEU A 12 -22.10 45.00 -11.92
CA LEU A 12 -20.91 44.43 -11.28
C LEU A 12 -20.80 44.82 -9.80
N SER A 13 -21.18 46.05 -9.44
CA SER A 13 -21.23 46.49 -8.05
C SER A 13 -22.30 45.73 -7.27
N GLU A 14 -23.50 45.60 -7.85
CA GLU A 14 -24.62 44.89 -7.24
C GLU A 14 -24.32 43.39 -7.09
N LEU A 15 -23.74 42.74 -8.10
CA LEU A 15 -23.28 41.35 -7.99
C LEU A 15 -22.20 41.18 -6.91
N ARG A 16 -21.24 42.11 -6.82
CA ARG A 16 -20.19 42.07 -5.80
C ARG A 16 -20.78 42.20 -4.40
N ASP A 17 -21.73 43.11 -4.23
CA ASP A 17 -22.38 43.32 -2.94
C ASP A 17 -23.39 42.21 -2.63
N GLN A 18 -23.95 41.54 -3.65
CA GLN A 18 -24.77 40.33 -3.52
C GLN A 18 -23.94 39.08 -3.20
N VAL A 19 -22.69 38.97 -3.65
CA VAL A 19 -21.76 37.92 -3.19
C VAL A 19 -21.29 38.20 -1.75
N ARG A 20 -21.19 39.48 -1.36
CA ARG A 20 -20.84 39.88 0.02
C ARG A 20 -21.99 39.76 1.01
N SER A 21 -23.22 40.00 0.58
CA SER A 21 -24.45 39.87 1.39
C SER A 21 -25.13 38.51 1.21
N GLY A 22 -24.69 37.74 0.21
CA GLY A 22 -25.27 36.48 -0.21
C GLY A 22 -25.01 35.37 0.78
N THR A 23 -26.12 34.89 1.32
CA THR A 23 -26.37 33.62 2.00
C THR A 23 -25.96 32.43 1.12
N GLY A 24 -24.67 32.29 0.84
CA GLY A 24 -24.08 31.08 0.30
C GLY A 24 -23.44 30.32 1.45
N ASP A 25 -23.76 29.03 1.58
CA ASP A 25 -23.16 28.06 2.53
C ASP A 25 -21.67 27.79 2.22
N TYR A 26 -20.90 28.83 1.93
CA TYR A 26 -19.47 28.73 1.66
C TYR A 26 -18.69 28.99 2.94
N ALA A 27 -17.69 28.13 3.20
CA ALA A 27 -16.80 28.29 4.34
C ALA A 27 -16.11 29.66 4.29
N THR A 28 -16.22 30.42 5.39
CA THR A 28 -15.51 31.70 5.50
C THR A 28 -14.01 31.47 5.64
N GLN A 29 -13.20 32.52 5.47
CA GLN A 29 -11.76 32.42 5.68
C GLN A 29 -11.41 31.99 7.12
N ALA A 30 -12.23 32.34 8.11
CA ALA A 30 -12.06 31.90 9.49
C ALA A 30 -12.33 30.41 9.65
N ASP A 31 -13.35 29.87 8.97
CA ASP A 31 -13.68 28.44 8.99
C ASP A 31 -12.60 27.61 8.31
N LEU A 32 -12.05 28.10 7.20
CA LEU A 32 -10.92 27.47 6.52
C LEU A 32 -9.67 27.41 7.40
N ARG A 33 -9.40 28.45 8.19
CA ARG A 33 -8.29 28.45 9.16
C ARG A 33 -8.52 27.45 10.29
N ARG A 34 -9.72 27.42 10.87
CA ARG A 34 -10.09 26.44 11.91
C ARG A 34 -9.96 25.01 11.41
N LEU A 35 -10.37 24.75 10.16
CA LEU A 35 -10.21 23.44 9.54
C LEU A 35 -8.72 23.09 9.35
N ALA A 36 -7.91 24.03 8.88
CA ALA A 36 -6.47 23.81 8.72
C ALA A 36 -5.79 23.47 10.05
N ASP A 37 -6.11 24.19 11.12
CA ASP A 37 -5.60 23.91 12.47
C ASP A 37 -6.05 22.53 12.96
N ALA A 38 -7.33 22.17 12.74
CA ALA A 38 -7.86 20.88 13.11
C ALA A 38 -7.18 19.72 12.35
N VAL A 39 -6.90 19.90 11.05
CA VAL A 39 -6.18 18.90 10.24
C VAL A 39 -4.75 18.73 10.75
N GLN A 40 -4.03 19.82 11.02
CA GLN A 40 -2.69 19.76 11.60
C GLN A 40 -2.68 19.04 12.96
N GLU A 41 -3.70 19.28 13.78
CA GLU A 41 -3.83 18.60 15.07
C GLU A 41 -4.06 17.10 14.91
N VAL A 42 -4.95 16.69 14.00
CA VAL A 42 -5.19 15.27 13.69
C VAL A 42 -3.91 14.60 13.19
N ASP A 43 -3.17 15.24 12.29
CA ASP A 43 -1.94 14.68 11.75
C ASP A 43 -0.85 14.56 12.81
N ARG A 44 -0.76 15.51 13.74
CA ARG A 44 0.11 15.40 14.90
C ARG A 44 -0.25 14.18 15.76
N LYS A 45 -1.52 14.04 16.13
CA LYS A 45 -2.00 12.91 16.95
C LYS A 45 -1.75 11.57 16.27
N ARG A 46 -2.04 11.47 14.97
CA ARG A 46 -1.78 10.26 14.18
C ARG A 46 -0.31 9.85 14.22
N ARG A 47 0.62 10.81 14.06
CA ARG A 47 2.06 10.52 14.12
C ARG A 47 2.48 10.04 15.50
N GLU A 48 1.98 10.67 16.55
CA GLU A 48 2.25 10.25 17.93
C GLU A 48 1.71 8.84 18.21
N ASP A 49 0.49 8.55 17.78
CA ASP A 49 -0.12 7.23 17.93
C ASP A 49 0.65 6.17 17.14
N TYR A 50 1.05 6.46 15.90
CA TYR A 50 1.88 5.55 15.11
C TYR A 50 3.24 5.27 15.77
N GLN A 51 3.85 6.27 16.41
CA GLN A 51 5.09 6.05 17.16
C GLN A 51 4.88 5.14 18.37
N LYS A 52 3.79 5.32 19.13
CA LYS A 52 3.46 4.45 20.28
C LYS A 52 3.21 3.02 19.84
N ILE A 53 2.41 2.82 18.79
CA ILE A 53 2.12 1.50 18.21
C ILE A 53 3.42 0.82 17.78
N ALA A 54 4.31 1.53 17.09
CA ALA A 54 5.58 0.99 16.66
C ALA A 54 6.47 0.57 17.85
N GLN A 55 6.52 1.37 18.92
CA GLN A 55 7.24 1.03 20.13
C GLN A 55 6.68 -0.22 20.82
N GLU A 56 5.37 -0.34 20.90
CA GLU A 56 4.71 -1.48 21.55
C GLU A 56 4.96 -2.78 20.77
N ILE A 57 4.92 -2.74 19.44
CA ILE A 57 5.30 -3.87 18.58
C ILE A 57 6.76 -4.29 18.85
N GLN A 58 7.67 -3.34 19.00
CA GLN A 58 9.07 -3.65 19.33
C GLN A 58 9.23 -4.28 20.72
N GLN A 59 8.47 -3.81 21.71
CA GLN A 59 8.48 -4.40 23.06
C GLN A 59 7.95 -5.84 23.03
N LEU A 60 6.85 -6.10 22.32
CA LEU A 60 6.32 -7.45 22.13
C LEU A 60 7.33 -8.37 21.45
N ALA A 61 8.01 -7.89 20.41
CA ALA A 61 9.08 -8.64 19.74
C ALA A 61 10.21 -9.00 20.71
N LYS A 62 10.60 -8.09 21.60
CA LYS A 62 11.64 -8.33 22.62
C LYS A 62 11.22 -9.38 23.65
N VAL A 63 9.96 -9.36 24.11
CA VAL A 63 9.42 -10.39 25.03
C VAL A 63 9.45 -11.76 24.37
N LEU A 64 8.97 -11.87 23.13
CA LEU A 64 9.00 -13.12 22.36
C LEU A 64 10.44 -13.63 22.12
N SER A 65 11.40 -12.73 21.94
CA SER A 65 12.82 -13.07 21.72
C SER A 65 13.54 -13.50 23.00
N SER A 66 13.08 -13.03 24.17
CA SER A 66 13.62 -13.42 25.48
C SER A 66 13.11 -14.78 25.98
N ALA A 67 12.08 -15.35 25.33
CA ALA A 67 11.67 -16.73 25.54
C ALA A 67 12.67 -17.66 24.83
N ASN A 68 13.61 -18.20 25.60
CA ASN A 68 14.59 -19.19 25.16
C ASN A 68 13.87 -20.34 24.40
N PRO A 69 14.25 -20.68 23.15
CA PRO A 69 13.71 -21.88 22.52
C PRO A 69 14.17 -23.09 23.36
N PRO A 70 13.32 -24.11 23.60
CA PRO A 70 13.87 -25.40 24.00
C PRO A 70 14.84 -25.80 22.89
N THR A 71 16.10 -25.99 23.26
CA THR A 71 17.10 -26.64 22.42
C THR A 71 16.50 -27.96 21.95
N ARG A 72 15.96 -27.99 20.74
CA ARG A 72 15.89 -29.22 19.97
C ARG A 72 17.33 -29.56 19.65
N THR A 73 17.94 -30.33 20.55
CA THR A 73 19.15 -31.09 20.26
C THR A 73 18.82 -31.94 19.04
N SER A 74 19.24 -31.49 17.86
CA SER A 74 19.30 -32.33 16.68
C SER A 74 20.15 -33.56 17.06
N PRO A 75 19.67 -34.80 16.85
CA PRO A 75 20.57 -35.95 16.80
C PRO A 75 21.65 -35.68 15.74
N PRO A 76 22.89 -36.16 15.89
CA PRO A 76 23.92 -35.97 14.89
C PRO A 76 23.44 -36.64 13.60
N ALA A 77 23.17 -35.83 12.57
CA ALA A 77 22.88 -36.35 11.24
C ALA A 77 24.18 -36.94 10.69
N PRO A 78 24.19 -38.21 10.24
CA PRO A 78 25.34 -38.79 9.59
C PRO A 78 25.54 -38.09 8.25
N GLU A 79 26.75 -37.61 8.03
CA GLU A 79 27.21 -37.14 6.73
C GLU A 79 27.12 -38.28 5.70
N GLU A 80 26.78 -37.88 4.48
CA GLU A 80 26.93 -38.59 3.21
C GLU A 80 25.98 -39.77 2.89
N ARG A 81 25.10 -39.52 1.90
CA ARG A 81 24.95 -40.35 0.69
C ARG A 81 24.08 -39.65 -0.37
N THR A 82 24.77 -39.13 -1.38
CA THR A 82 24.46 -39.27 -2.82
C THR A 82 22.99 -39.39 -3.27
N SER A 83 22.56 -38.39 -4.05
CA SER A 83 22.00 -38.57 -5.41
C SER A 83 21.07 -39.76 -5.70
N ARG A 84 19.73 -39.60 -5.57
CA ARG A 84 18.75 -40.11 -6.58
C ARG A 84 17.31 -39.59 -6.43
N ARG A 85 16.94 -38.74 -7.38
CA ARG A 85 15.68 -38.66 -8.16
C ARG A 85 14.32 -39.04 -7.53
N ARG A 86 13.42 -38.05 -7.58
CA ARG A 86 12.15 -38.00 -8.39
C ARG A 86 11.84 -36.48 -8.50
N SER A 87 12.06 -35.74 -9.59
CA SER A 87 11.80 -35.96 -11.02
C SER A 87 10.49 -36.69 -11.30
N THR A 88 9.39 -35.96 -11.14
CA THR A 88 8.25 -36.06 -12.06
C THR A 88 7.80 -34.64 -12.38
N SER A 89 8.38 -34.09 -13.45
CA SER A 89 7.67 -33.14 -14.30
C SER A 89 6.41 -33.81 -14.85
N PRO A 90 5.37 -33.02 -15.15
CA PRO A 90 4.80 -33.00 -16.49
C PRO A 90 5.26 -31.68 -17.10
N ASP A 91 6.25 -31.71 -18.00
CA ASP A 91 5.95 -31.59 -19.43
C ASP A 91 4.62 -30.88 -19.72
N ALA A 92 4.67 -29.56 -19.72
CA ALA A 92 3.99 -28.72 -20.67
C ALA A 92 4.96 -27.59 -21.01
N GLY A 93 5.58 -27.66 -22.19
CA GLY A 93 6.54 -26.69 -22.69
C GLY A 93 5.92 -25.28 -22.82
N GLY A 94 6.05 -24.50 -21.76
CA GLY A 94 5.87 -23.05 -21.76
C GLY A 94 7.21 -22.36 -21.47
N PRO A 95 7.38 -21.08 -21.86
CA PRO A 95 8.58 -20.32 -21.51
C PRO A 95 8.76 -20.38 -19.99
N VAL A 96 9.96 -20.73 -19.53
CA VAL A 96 10.31 -20.63 -18.11
C VAL A 96 10.29 -19.15 -17.75
N GLU A 97 9.14 -18.65 -17.34
CA GLU A 97 8.99 -17.28 -16.86
C GLU A 97 9.87 -17.17 -15.61
N LYS A 98 10.97 -16.43 -15.71
CA LYS A 98 11.79 -16.12 -14.54
C LYS A 98 10.95 -15.24 -13.61
N GLY A 99 10.99 -15.48 -12.31
CA GLY A 99 10.15 -14.78 -11.36
C GLY A 99 10.53 -15.05 -9.91
N TYR A 100 9.82 -14.40 -8.99
CA TYR A 100 9.97 -14.55 -7.56
C TYR A 100 8.74 -15.22 -6.95
N GLU A 101 8.93 -16.12 -6.00
CA GLU A 101 7.84 -16.63 -5.16
C GLU A 101 7.73 -15.75 -3.90
N TYR A 102 6.57 -15.12 -3.70
CA TYR A 102 6.28 -14.28 -2.54
C TYR A 102 5.24 -14.95 -1.64
N VAL A 103 5.47 -14.91 -0.33
CA VAL A 103 4.51 -15.38 0.67
C VAL A 103 3.82 -14.18 1.29
N VAL A 104 2.51 -14.09 1.12
CA VAL A 104 1.68 -12.99 1.64
C VAL A 104 1.81 -12.87 3.16
N LYS A 105 2.11 -11.67 3.63
CA LYS A 105 2.20 -11.31 5.05
C LYS A 105 0.92 -10.60 5.51
N PRO A 106 0.68 -10.54 6.83
CA PRO A 106 -0.44 -9.77 7.39
C PRO A 106 -0.38 -8.31 6.95
N GLY A 107 -1.50 -7.80 6.41
CA GLY A 107 -1.62 -6.41 5.95
C GLY A 107 -1.17 -6.14 4.51
N ASP A 108 -0.66 -7.16 3.80
CA ASP A 108 -0.33 -7.00 2.39
C ASP A 108 -1.57 -6.84 1.51
N THR A 109 -1.43 -6.01 0.48
CA THR A 109 -2.37 -5.94 -0.64
C THR A 109 -1.63 -6.25 -1.93
N LEU A 110 -2.32 -6.76 -2.95
CA LEU A 110 -1.67 -7.09 -4.22
C LEU A 110 -0.99 -5.85 -4.83
N HIS A 111 -1.61 -4.67 -4.66
CA HIS A 111 -1.06 -3.41 -5.12
C HIS A 111 0.21 -3.02 -4.36
N ALA A 112 0.24 -3.19 -3.03
CA ALA A 112 1.43 -2.91 -2.22
C ALA A 112 2.59 -3.86 -2.53
N ILE A 113 2.30 -5.16 -2.74
CA ILE A 113 3.32 -6.15 -3.13
C ILE A 113 3.92 -5.76 -4.49
N VAL A 114 3.07 -5.53 -5.50
CA VAL A 114 3.52 -5.14 -6.85
C VAL A 114 4.35 -3.85 -6.80
N GLN A 115 3.90 -2.85 -6.03
CA GLN A 115 4.62 -1.59 -5.88
C GLN A 115 6.00 -1.78 -5.22
N ALA A 116 6.11 -2.61 -4.19
CA ALA A 116 7.38 -2.90 -3.53
C ALA A 116 8.39 -3.56 -4.50
N TYR A 117 7.94 -4.45 -5.38
CA TYR A 117 8.81 -5.04 -6.39
C TYR A 117 9.23 -4.05 -7.48
N ARG A 118 8.34 -3.12 -7.86
CA ARG A 118 8.69 -2.01 -8.77
C ARG A 118 9.76 -1.10 -8.18
N GLU A 119 9.70 -0.82 -6.88
CA GLU A 119 10.73 -0.05 -6.17
C GLU A 119 12.08 -0.79 -6.09
N GLN A 120 12.06 -2.12 -6.13
CA GLN A 120 13.27 -2.95 -6.25
C GLN A 120 13.80 -3.05 -7.70
N GLY A 121 13.20 -2.35 -8.65
CA GLY A 121 13.61 -2.34 -10.05
C GLY A 121 12.95 -3.41 -10.93
N VAL A 122 11.96 -4.14 -10.40
CA VAL A 122 11.19 -5.13 -11.16
C VAL A 122 9.96 -4.48 -11.78
N ASN A 123 9.99 -4.24 -13.09
CA ASN A 123 8.86 -3.65 -13.83
C ASN A 123 7.72 -4.67 -14.03
N VAL A 124 6.98 -4.95 -12.96
CA VAL A 124 5.82 -5.85 -12.96
C VAL A 124 4.53 -5.08 -12.71
N THR A 125 3.46 -5.49 -13.38
CA THR A 125 2.11 -4.93 -13.22
C THR A 125 1.18 -5.90 -12.53
N VAL A 126 0.12 -5.37 -11.90
CA VAL A 126 -0.93 -6.20 -11.25
C VAL A 126 -1.54 -7.19 -12.25
N ALA A 127 -1.77 -6.77 -13.48
CA ALA A 127 -2.32 -7.64 -14.53
C ALA A 127 -1.39 -8.80 -14.87
N GLN A 128 -0.07 -8.58 -14.91
CA GLN A 128 0.92 -9.64 -15.13
C GLN A 128 0.95 -10.64 -13.97
N VAL A 129 0.91 -10.15 -12.72
CA VAL A 129 0.84 -11.05 -11.54
C VAL A 129 -0.45 -11.87 -11.55
N LEU A 130 -1.59 -11.27 -11.88
CA LEU A 130 -2.86 -12.01 -11.96
C LEU A 130 -2.86 -13.05 -13.08
N LYS A 131 -2.24 -12.74 -14.23
CA LYS A 131 -2.07 -13.69 -15.33
C LYS A 131 -1.19 -14.89 -14.94
N ALA A 132 -0.14 -14.64 -14.16
CA ALA A 132 0.77 -15.67 -13.69
C ALA A 132 0.21 -16.50 -12.52
N ASN A 133 -0.84 -16.03 -11.84
CA ASN A 133 -1.50 -16.73 -10.73
C ASN A 133 -3.00 -16.94 -11.01
N PRO A 134 -3.37 -17.94 -11.83
CA PRO A 134 -4.76 -18.21 -12.13
C PRO A 134 -5.56 -18.53 -10.85
N GLY A 135 -6.68 -17.81 -10.67
CA GLY A 135 -7.54 -17.95 -9.48
C GLY A 135 -7.15 -17.07 -8.29
N LEU A 136 -6.09 -16.27 -8.40
CA LEU A 136 -5.75 -15.29 -7.38
C LEU A 136 -6.77 -14.14 -7.38
N ASN A 137 -7.38 -13.89 -6.23
CA ASN A 137 -8.32 -12.79 -6.04
C ASN A 137 -7.59 -11.58 -5.44
N PRO A 138 -7.47 -10.45 -6.16
CA PRO A 138 -6.72 -9.28 -5.70
C PRO A 138 -7.28 -8.66 -4.40
N ASN A 139 -8.59 -8.81 -4.19
CA ASN A 139 -9.30 -8.28 -3.02
C ASN A 139 -9.36 -9.27 -1.84
N ARG A 140 -8.83 -10.49 -2.01
CA ARG A 140 -8.90 -11.56 -1.01
C ARG A 140 -7.59 -12.34 -0.96
N LEU A 141 -6.51 -11.64 -0.62
CA LEU A 141 -5.24 -12.30 -0.31
C LEU A 141 -5.30 -12.94 1.07
N GLN A 142 -4.81 -14.17 1.17
CA GLN A 142 -4.70 -14.90 2.44
C GLN A 142 -3.27 -14.85 2.96
N VAL A 143 -3.08 -14.60 4.25
CA VAL A 143 -1.75 -14.66 4.87
C VAL A 143 -1.18 -16.08 4.72
N GLY A 144 0.07 -16.19 4.30
CA GLY A 144 0.72 -17.47 3.98
C GLY A 144 0.47 -17.98 2.57
N GLN A 145 -0.39 -17.31 1.78
CA GLN A 145 -0.59 -17.65 0.38
C GLN A 145 0.67 -17.37 -0.42
N LYS A 146 1.04 -18.31 -1.30
CA LYS A 146 2.13 -18.16 -2.24
C LYS A 146 1.63 -17.47 -3.51
N ILE A 147 2.37 -16.46 -3.95
CA ILE A 147 2.10 -15.69 -5.17
C ILE A 147 3.38 -15.72 -6.01
N PHE A 148 3.23 -16.04 -7.28
CA PHE A 148 4.32 -15.95 -8.25
C PHE A 148 4.37 -14.54 -8.87
N ILE A 149 5.51 -13.88 -8.79
CA ILE A 149 5.74 -12.55 -9.33
C ILE A 149 6.62 -12.71 -10.57
N PRO A 150 6.08 -12.60 -11.78
CA PRO A 150 6.86 -12.75 -12.99
C PRO A 150 7.82 -11.56 -13.15
N LEU A 151 9.06 -11.85 -13.57
CA LEU A 151 9.94 -10.83 -14.11
C LEU A 151 9.45 -10.48 -15.52
N PRO A 152 9.42 -9.19 -15.89
CA PRO A 152 9.25 -8.85 -17.28
C PRO A 152 10.39 -9.50 -18.09
N ALA A 153 10.03 -10.27 -19.12
CA ALA A 153 10.99 -10.61 -20.15
C ALA A 153 11.39 -9.29 -20.84
N GLU A 154 12.69 -9.04 -20.91
CA GLU A 154 13.28 -7.88 -21.57
C GLU A 154 12.85 -7.79 -23.05
#